data_AF-A0A1B2E7K7-F1
#
_entry.id   AF-A0A1B2E7K7-F1
#
_cell.length_a   1.000
_cell.length_b   1.000
_cell.length_c   1.000
_cell.angle_alpha   90.00
_cell.angle_beta   90.00
_cell.angle_gamma   90.00
#
_symmetry.space_group_name_H-M   'P 1'
#
loop_
_entity.id
_entity.type
_entity.pdbx_description
1 polymer ?
#
loop_
_entity_poly.entity_id
_entity_poly.type
_entity_poly.pdbx_seq_one_letter_code
_entity_poly.pdbx_strand_id
1 'polypeptide(L)' 'MDILKEYYRARRLKGRIRITEIALAIGCTVGQISNWENDRGYMSKEKILMYMNYIDTKEKGGVVK' A
#
# COMPACT_ATOMS: atom_id res chain seq x y z
N MET A 1 -12.52 -1.88 12.35
CA MET A 1 -11.80 -2.06 11.07
C MET A 1 -11.72 -0.71 10.40
N ASP A 2 -10.53 -0.28 9.97
CA ASP A 2 -10.37 0.96 9.21
C ASP A 2 -10.75 0.70 7.75
N ILE A 3 -11.93 1.16 7.35
CA ILE A 3 -12.52 0.96 6.01
C ILE A 3 -11.54 1.42 4.90
N LEU A 4 -10.81 2.51 5.15
CA LEU A 4 -9.88 3.07 4.17
C LEU A 4 -8.70 2.13 3.94
N LYS A 5 -8.15 1.58 5.01
CA LYS A 5 -7.04 0.62 4.92
C LYS A 5 -7.44 -0.65 4.17
N GLU A 6 -8.60 -1.21 4.47
CA GLU A 6 -9.10 -2.41 3.78
C GLU A 6 -9.31 -2.17 2.30
N TYR A 7 -9.86 -1.01 1.95
CA TYR A 7 -10.05 -0.57 0.57
C TYR A 7 -8.73 -0.55 -0.21
N TYR A 8 -7.68 0.09 0.33
CA TYR A 8 -6.38 0.13 -0.36
C TYR A 8 -5.66 -1.23 -0.38
N ARG A 9 -5.78 -2.03 0.68
CA ARG A 9 -5.25 -3.40 0.69
C ARG A 9 -5.88 -4.25 -0.43
N ALA A 10 -7.20 -4.17 -0.59
CA ALA A 10 -7.91 -4.87 -1.65
C ALA A 10 -7.45 -4.43 -3.05
N ARG A 11 -7.27 -3.11 -3.27
CA ARG A 11 -6.73 -2.57 -4.52
C ARG A 11 -5.32 -3.04 -4.81
N ARG A 12 -4.44 -3.02 -3.80
CA ARG A 12 -3.07 -3.55 -3.91
C ARG A 12 -3.07 -5.00 -4.39
N LEU A 13 -3.90 -5.84 -3.77
CA LEU A 13 -4.01 -7.27 -4.12
C LEU A 13 -4.57 -7.47 -5.53
N LYS A 14 -5.63 -6.73 -5.90
CA LYS A 14 -6.22 -6.76 -7.24
C LYS A 14 -5.22 -6.35 -8.32
N GLY A 15 -4.43 -5.30 -8.07
CA GLY A 15 -3.37 -4.81 -8.95
C GLY A 15 -2.10 -5.66 -8.93
N ARG A 16 -2.05 -6.74 -8.13
CA ARG A 16 -0.85 -7.58 -7.92
C ARG A 16 0.39 -6.76 -7.52
N ILE A 17 0.19 -5.64 -6.84
CA ILE A 17 1.27 -4.75 -6.39
C ILE A 17 1.97 -5.41 -5.20
N ARG A 18 3.28 -5.64 -5.32
CA ARG A 18 4.04 -6.34 -4.28
C ARG A 18 4.36 -5.38 -3.14
N ILE A 19 4.24 -5.88 -1.91
CA ILE A 19 4.57 -5.08 -0.72
C ILE A 19 6.05 -4.66 -0.74
N THR A 20 6.93 -5.49 -1.29
CA THR A 20 8.37 -5.18 -1.48
C THR A 20 8.60 -3.94 -2.33
N GLU A 21 7.80 -3.75 -3.39
CA GLU A 21 7.91 -2.59 -4.28
C GLU A 21 7.47 -1.31 -3.58
N ILE A 22 6.37 -1.38 -2.83
CA ILE A 22 5.87 -0.24 -2.06
C ILE A 22 6.86 0.15 -0.96
N ALA A 23 7.36 -0.85 -0.22
CA ALA A 23 8.32 -0.65 0.86
C ALA A 23 9.60 0.06 0.37
N LEU A 24 10.12 -0.37 -0.79
CA LEU A 24 11.26 0.27 -1.45
C LEU A 24 10.93 1.71 -1.85
N ALA A 25 9.76 1.96 -2.44
CA ALA A 25 9.38 3.28 -2.94
C ALA A 25 9.13 4.31 -1.83
N ILE A 26 8.60 3.90 -0.67
CA ILE A 26 8.23 4.81 0.43
C ILE A 26 9.27 4.84 1.56
N GLY A 27 10.38 4.12 1.45
CA GLY A 27 11.43 4.08 2.47
C GLY A 27 10.98 3.43 3.78
N CYS A 28 10.43 2.22 3.71
CA CYS A 28 10.08 1.45 4.90
C CYS A 28 10.38 -0.04 4.75
N THR A 29 10.17 -0.81 5.82
CA THR A 29 10.32 -2.27 5.75
C THR A 29 9.02 -2.92 5.26
N VAL A 30 9.15 -4.07 4.61
CA VAL A 30 8.00 -4.91 4.23
C VAL A 30 7.17 -5.29 5.46
N GLY A 31 7.84 -5.60 6.58
CA GLY A 31 7.20 -5.93 7.85
C GLY A 31 6.33 -4.79 8.38
N GLN A 32 6.76 -3.53 8.22
CA GLN A 32 5.98 -2.37 8.66
C GLN A 32 4.64 -2.29 7.91
N ILE A 33 4.65 -2.44 6.57
CA ILE A 33 3.42 -2.44 5.77
C ILE A 33 2.55 -3.65 6.09
N SER A 34 3.15 -4.85 6.16
CA SER A 34 2.42 -6.10 6.44
C SER A 34 1.72 -6.05 7.81
N ASN A 35 2.42 -5.56 8.84
CA ASN A 35 1.85 -5.43 10.17
C ASN A 35 0.72 -4.40 10.17
N TRP A 36 0.89 -3.27 9.50
CA TRP A 36 -0.17 -2.26 9.39
C TRP A 36 -1.41 -2.78 8.66
N GLU A 37 -1.25 -3.46 7.50
CA GLU A 37 -2.34 -4.07 6.71
C GLU A 37 -3.15 -5.11 7.48
N ASN A 38 -2.53 -5.76 8.48
CA ASN A 38 -3.14 -6.84 9.28
C ASN A 38 -3.48 -6.41 10.72
N ASP A 39 -3.50 -5.10 11.02
CA ASP A 39 -3.82 -4.58 12.36
C ASP A 39 -2.84 -5.04 13.47
N ARG A 40 -1.60 -5.39 13.09
CA ARG A 40 -0.53 -5.87 14.00
C ARG A 40 0.53 -4.82 14.30
N GLY A 41 0.43 -3.61 13.74
CA GLY A 41 1.43 -2.57 13.95
C GLY A 41 1.02 -1.21 13.42
N TYR A 42 1.77 -0.20 13.83
CA TYR A 42 1.57 1.19 13.46
C TYR A 42 2.44 1.58 12.24
N MET A 43 1.88 2.44 11.39
CA MET A 43 2.60 3.13 10.32
C MET A 43 2.27 4.63 10.39
N SER A 44 3.26 5.49 10.18
CA SER A 44 3.05 6.94 10.26
C SER A 44 2.08 7.43 9.19
N LYS A 45 1.33 8.51 9.49
CA LYS A 45 0.39 9.12 8.54
C LYS A 45 1.04 9.46 7.20
N GLU A 46 2.26 10.00 7.23
CA GLU A 46 3.04 10.29 6.02
C GLU A 46 3.25 9.03 5.15
N LYS A 47 3.70 7.92 5.75
CA LYS A 47 3.89 6.66 5.04
C LYS A 47 2.58 6.06 4.52
N ILE A 48 1.49 6.24 5.26
CA ILE A 48 0.14 5.84 4.81
C ILE A 48 -0.24 6.60 3.55
N LEU A 49 -0.05 7.93 3.51
CA LEU A 49 -0.32 8.74 2.32
C LEU A 49 0.57 8.33 1.14
N MET A 50 1.86 8.07 1.37
CA MET A 50 2.77 7.59 0.33
C MET A 50 2.36 6.21 -0.21
N TYR A 51 1.96 5.28 0.65
CA TYR A 51 1.43 3.96 0.29
C TYR A 51 0.18 4.08 -0.61
N MET A 52 -0.77 4.93 -0.22
CA MET A 52 -2.00 5.16 -1.00
C MET A 52 -1.69 5.75 -2.37
N ASN A 53 -0.84 6.78 -2.42
CA ASN A 53 -0.42 7.41 -3.66
C ASN A 53 0.32 6.43 -4.60
N TYR A 54 1.14 5.53 -4.05
CA TYR A 54 1.81 4.50 -4.85
C TYR A 54 0.80 3.55 -5.52
N ILE A 55 -0.25 3.14 -4.81
CA ILE A 55 -1.30 2.29 -5.37
C ILE A 55 -2.08 3.04 -6.45
N ASP A 56 -2.48 4.28 -6.18
CA ASP A 56 -3.22 5.12 -7.13
C ASP A 56 -2.45 5.34 -8.44
N THR A 57 -1.15 5.63 -8.34
CA THR A 57 -0.28 5.82 -9.51
C THR A 57 -0.11 4.55 -10.33
N LYS A 58 0.04 3.39 -9.68
CA LYS A 58 0.15 2.10 -10.37
C LYS A 58 -1.13 1.69 -11.10
N GLU A 59 -2.30 2.01 -10.55
CA GLU A 59 -3.57 1.75 -11.24
C GLU A 59 -3.79 2.68 -12.43
N LYS A 60 -3.40 3.96 -12.33
CA LYS A 60 -3.48 4.92 -13.46
C LYS A 60 -2.51 4.58 -14.60
N GLY A 61 -1.35 4.01 -14.29
CA GLY A 61 -0.38 3.54 -15.28
C GLY A 61 -0.77 2.23 -15.99
N GLY A 62 -1.90 1.61 -15.63
CA GLY A 62 -2.39 0.36 -16.21
C GLY A 62 -3.30 0.52 -17.44
N VAL A 63 -3.54 1.74 -17.92
CA VAL A 63 -4.26 2.01 -19.18
C VAL A 63 -3.28 2.02 -20.35
N VAL A 64 -2.65 0.89 -20.60
CA VAL A 64 -2.10 0.55 -21.92
C VAL A 64 -2.45 -0.91 -22.19
N LYS A 65 -3.61 -1.12 -22.80
CA LYS A 65 -3.93 -2.31 -23.58
C LYS A 65 -4.53 -1.84 -24.89
#